data_AF-A0AAT9W6Z2-F1
#
_entry.id   AF-A0AAT9W6Z2-F1
#
_cell.length_a   1.000
_cell.length_b   1.000
_cell.length_c   1.000
_cell.angle_alpha   90.00
_cell.angle_beta   90.00
_cell.angle_gamma   90.00
#
_symmetry.space_group_name_H-M   'P 1'
#
loop_
_entity.id
_entity.type
_entity.pdbx_description
1 polymer ?
#
loop_
_entity_poly.entity_id
_entity_poly.type
_entity_poly.pdbx_seq_one_letter_code
_entity_poly.pdbx_strand_id
1 'polypeptide(L)'
;MNDKYTVGDYEVFTKKNGGENYLKIFNDFLSYNINILKVFRSIDDTKVLLIDTQYGKFILKIFVPKEKRTERFLKSIFKGDYYEALFHQTDRMRKNGVNIINDFYLLAAKKTFRFTHSYIMLIEYIEGVELADYEAIDDELKQKIKASISALHQNGMVSGDPHKGNFIIQNGEVRIIDLSGKSPSSLRKAKDRIDLERHYGIVNTTKDVGYYQFIYKKKFRNFIRKIKGKQIR
;
A
#
# COMPACT_ATOMS: atom_id res chain seq x y z
N MET A 1 -20.71 0.91 6.33
CA MET A 1 -19.95 -0.19 6.95
C MET A 1 -19.62 -1.20 5.86
N ASN A 2 -18.45 -1.81 5.95
CA ASN A 2 -18.03 -2.92 5.09
C ASN A 2 -18.56 -4.22 5.68
N ASP A 3 -18.82 -5.20 4.84
CA ASP A 3 -19.38 -6.47 5.29
C ASP A 3 -18.25 -7.44 5.64
N LYS A 4 -18.42 -8.15 6.75
CA LYS A 4 -17.47 -9.16 7.25
C LYS A 4 -18.08 -10.55 7.10
N TYR A 5 -17.33 -11.46 6.48
CA TYR A 5 -17.71 -12.84 6.22
C TYR A 5 -16.64 -13.79 6.75
N THR A 6 -17.01 -15.06 6.88
CA THR A 6 -16.08 -16.17 7.10
C THR A 6 -16.18 -17.10 5.91
N VAL A 7 -15.05 -17.37 5.25
CA VAL A 7 -14.95 -18.27 4.08
C VAL A 7 -13.79 -19.22 4.33
N GLY A 8 -14.09 -20.49 4.63
CA GLY A 8 -13.08 -21.43 5.12
C GLY A 8 -12.36 -20.88 6.35
N ASP A 9 -11.03 -20.86 6.31
CA ASP A 9 -10.17 -20.33 7.40
C ASP A 9 -9.92 -18.81 7.32
N TYR A 10 -10.62 -18.09 6.43
CA TYR A 10 -10.40 -16.66 6.20
C TYR A 10 -11.50 -15.81 6.83
N GLU A 11 -11.07 -14.77 7.55
CA GLU A 11 -11.91 -13.60 7.79
C GLU A 11 -11.86 -12.71 6.54
N VAL A 12 -13.01 -12.46 5.92
CA VAL A 12 -13.10 -11.73 4.66
C VAL A 12 -13.87 -10.43 4.84
N PHE A 13 -13.30 -9.32 4.41
CA PHE A 13 -13.94 -8.02 4.36
C PHE A 13 -14.18 -7.62 2.91
N THR A 14 -15.39 -7.18 2.59
CA THR A 14 -15.73 -6.66 1.27
C THR A 14 -16.38 -5.29 1.34
N LYS A 15 -16.31 -4.55 0.24
CA LYS A 15 -17.15 -3.36 0.08
C LYS A 15 -18.62 -3.76 0.09
N LYS A 16 -19.45 -2.85 0.62
CA LYS A 16 -20.91 -3.04 0.67
C LYS A 16 -21.53 -3.14 -0.72
N ASN A 17 -21.09 -2.29 -1.65
CA ASN A 17 -21.56 -2.33 -3.02
C ASN A 17 -20.69 -3.27 -3.85
N GLY A 18 -21.30 -4.28 -4.47
CA GLY A 18 -20.61 -5.29 -5.27
C GLY A 18 -19.89 -6.38 -4.46
N GLY A 19 -20.09 -6.45 -3.14
CA GLY A 19 -19.43 -7.41 -2.25
C GLY A 19 -19.57 -8.87 -2.70
N GLU A 20 -20.76 -9.25 -3.17
CA GLU A 20 -21.03 -10.59 -3.69
C GLU A 20 -20.15 -10.97 -4.88
N ASN A 21 -19.88 -10.03 -5.79
CA ASN A 21 -19.03 -10.27 -6.96
C ASN A 21 -17.59 -10.53 -6.52
N TYR A 22 -17.08 -9.75 -5.57
CA TYR A 22 -15.73 -9.93 -5.04
C TYR A 22 -15.59 -11.25 -4.26
N LEU A 23 -16.63 -11.66 -3.52
CA LEU A 23 -16.67 -12.98 -2.87
C LEU A 23 -16.65 -14.12 -3.88
N LYS A 24 -17.37 -14.00 -5.00
CA LYS A 24 -17.31 -14.99 -6.09
C LYS A 24 -15.90 -15.11 -6.67
N ILE A 25 -15.25 -13.99 -7.00
CA ILE A 25 -13.85 -13.99 -7.48
C ILE A 25 -12.92 -14.64 -6.45
N PHE A 26 -13.13 -14.37 -5.15
CA PHE A 26 -12.33 -14.98 -4.09
C PHE A 26 -12.54 -16.49 -3.99
N ASN A 27 -13.78 -16.98 -4.11
CA ASN A 27 -14.07 -18.42 -4.14
C ASN A 27 -13.50 -19.11 -5.38
N ASP A 28 -13.56 -18.45 -6.54
CA ASP A 28 -12.92 -18.91 -7.77
C ASP A 28 -11.41 -19.07 -7.57
N PHE A 29 -10.77 -18.10 -6.92
CA PHE A 29 -9.35 -18.20 -6.54
C PHE A 29 -9.07 -19.40 -5.61
N LEU A 30 -9.87 -19.58 -4.55
CA LEU A 30 -9.71 -20.70 -3.62
C LEU A 30 -9.91 -22.07 -4.30
N SER A 31 -10.70 -22.10 -5.37
CA SER A 31 -11.00 -23.30 -6.16
C SER A 31 -10.04 -23.50 -7.33
N TYR A 32 -8.96 -22.71 -7.42
CA TYR A 32 -7.99 -22.71 -8.53
C TYR A 32 -8.61 -22.41 -9.91
N ASN A 33 -9.75 -21.74 -9.93
CA ASN A 33 -10.49 -21.38 -11.14
C ASN A 33 -10.28 -19.89 -11.49
N ILE A 34 -9.04 -19.49 -11.73
CA ILE A 34 -8.70 -18.11 -12.08
C ILE A 34 -7.94 -18.00 -13.40
N ASN A 35 -8.33 -17.04 -14.23
CA ASN A 35 -7.60 -16.70 -15.45
C ASN A 35 -6.51 -15.65 -15.12
N ILE A 36 -5.24 -16.02 -15.24
CA ILE A 36 -4.11 -15.12 -14.97
C ILE A 36 -3.60 -14.53 -16.28
N LEU A 37 -3.68 -13.20 -16.40
CA LEU A 37 -3.15 -12.48 -17.57
C LEU A 37 -1.66 -12.16 -17.44
N LYS A 38 -1.22 -11.78 -16.24
CA LYS A 38 0.17 -11.34 -15.99
C LYS A 38 0.58 -11.60 -14.55
N VAL A 39 1.85 -11.93 -14.35
CA VAL A 39 2.48 -12.04 -13.03
C VAL A 39 3.42 -10.85 -12.85
N PHE A 40 3.13 -9.95 -11.91
CA PHE A 40 3.99 -8.80 -11.60
C PHE A 40 5.08 -9.16 -10.59
N ARG A 41 4.75 -10.04 -9.63
CA ARG A 41 5.69 -10.51 -8.61
C ARG A 41 5.32 -11.94 -8.22
N SER A 42 6.33 -12.80 -8.14
CA SER A 42 6.18 -14.14 -7.58
C SER A 42 7.44 -14.49 -6.80
N ILE A 43 7.45 -14.06 -5.55
CA ILE A 43 8.49 -14.44 -4.60
C ILE A 43 7.86 -15.19 -3.43
N ASP A 44 8.72 -15.83 -2.68
CA ASP A 44 8.46 -16.61 -1.48
C ASP A 44 7.36 -16.12 -0.52
N ASP A 45 7.26 -14.81 -0.29
CA ASP A 45 6.34 -14.22 0.67
C ASP A 45 5.25 -13.36 0.00
N THR A 46 5.34 -13.10 -1.30
CA THR A 46 4.49 -12.14 -2.00
C THR A 46 4.25 -12.58 -3.43
N LYS A 47 2.97 -12.71 -3.81
CA LYS A 47 2.54 -12.87 -5.20
C LYS A 47 1.61 -11.73 -5.60
N VAL A 48 1.78 -11.18 -6.81
CA VAL A 48 0.95 -10.12 -7.38
C VAL A 48 0.60 -10.53 -8.81
N LEU A 49 -0.69 -10.70 -9.08
CA LEU A 49 -1.23 -11.24 -10.32
C LEU A 49 -2.25 -10.26 -10.91
N LEU A 50 -2.23 -10.07 -12.22
CA LEU A 50 -3.36 -9.55 -12.98
C LEU A 50 -4.26 -10.71 -13.33
N ILE A 51 -5.51 -10.67 -12.88
CA ILE A 51 -6.51 -11.68 -13.20
C ILE A 51 -7.62 -11.08 -14.06
N ASP A 52 -8.14 -11.90 -14.95
CA ASP A 52 -9.34 -11.61 -15.74
C ASP A 52 -10.53 -12.34 -15.15
N THR A 53 -11.66 -11.66 -15.07
CA THR A 53 -12.89 -12.20 -14.49
C THR A 53 -14.08 -11.70 -15.30
N GLN A 54 -15.24 -12.33 -15.12
CA GLN A 54 -16.50 -11.84 -15.70
C GLN A 54 -16.88 -10.41 -15.25
N TYR A 55 -16.27 -9.90 -14.19
CA TYR A 55 -16.50 -8.57 -13.63
C TYR A 55 -15.42 -7.55 -14.04
N GLY A 56 -14.51 -7.94 -14.93
CA GLY A 56 -13.37 -7.15 -15.37
C GLY A 56 -12.03 -7.62 -14.80
N LYS A 57 -10.99 -6.80 -15.02
CA LYS A 57 -9.61 -7.07 -14.61
C LYS A 57 -9.34 -6.59 -13.19
N PHE A 58 -8.64 -7.41 -12.41
CA PHE A 58 -8.28 -7.10 -11.02
C PHE A 58 -6.83 -7.45 -10.73
N ILE A 59 -6.26 -6.78 -9.73
CA ILE A 59 -5.01 -7.21 -9.14
C ILE A 59 -5.32 -8.11 -7.94
N LEU A 60 -4.80 -9.33 -7.98
CA LEU A 60 -4.84 -10.29 -6.88
C LEU A 60 -3.46 -10.32 -6.21
N LYS A 61 -3.39 -9.85 -4.96
CA LYS A 61 -2.15 -9.81 -4.17
C LYS A 61 -2.23 -10.77 -2.99
N ILE A 62 -1.30 -11.71 -2.93
CA ILE A 62 -1.16 -12.70 -1.86
C ILE A 62 0.11 -12.35 -1.07
N PHE A 63 -0.01 -12.26 0.25
CA PHE A 63 1.11 -11.94 1.12
C PHE A 63 1.16 -12.89 2.32
N VAL A 64 2.31 -13.53 2.51
CA VAL A 64 2.59 -14.49 3.60
C VAL A 64 3.72 -13.93 4.46
N PRO A 65 3.41 -13.26 5.57
CA PRO A 65 4.43 -12.58 6.36
C PRO A 65 5.45 -13.53 7.04
N LYS A 66 6.70 -13.61 6.54
CA LYS A 66 7.71 -14.59 7.01
C LYS A 66 8.49 -14.19 8.27
N GLU A 67 8.93 -12.94 8.40
CA GLU A 67 9.92 -12.58 9.43
C GLU A 67 9.34 -12.27 10.83
N LYS A 68 10.16 -12.57 11.85
CA LYS A 68 9.98 -12.17 13.26
C LYS A 68 8.61 -12.48 13.86
N ARG A 69 8.18 -13.75 13.76
CA ARG A 69 6.91 -14.24 14.31
C ARG A 69 6.63 -13.78 15.74
N THR A 70 7.60 -13.86 16.65
CA THR A 70 7.45 -13.44 18.06
C THR A 70 7.28 -11.94 18.23
N GLU A 71 8.15 -11.13 17.60
CA GLU A 71 8.04 -9.66 17.60
C GLU A 71 6.70 -9.20 17.00
N ARG A 72 6.23 -9.90 15.94
CA ARG A 72 4.95 -9.61 15.29
C ARG A 72 3.75 -10.07 16.10
N PHE A 73 3.83 -11.22 16.77
CA PHE A 73 2.80 -11.68 17.70
C PHE A 73 2.59 -10.68 18.84
N LEU A 74 3.70 -10.23 19.46
CA LEU A 74 3.66 -9.18 20.48
C LEU A 74 3.11 -7.88 19.90
N LYS A 75 3.56 -7.47 18.71
CA LYS A 75 3.03 -6.27 18.04
C LYS A 75 1.56 -6.38 17.66
N SER A 76 1.05 -7.54 17.26
CA SER A 76 -0.36 -7.74 16.90
C SER A 76 -1.29 -7.64 18.12
N ILE A 77 -0.77 -7.79 19.33
CA ILE A 77 -1.53 -7.55 20.56
C ILE A 77 -1.76 -6.04 20.75
N PHE A 78 -0.75 -5.21 20.45
CA PHE A 78 -0.79 -3.75 20.69
C PHE A 78 -1.10 -2.89 19.46
N LYS A 79 -0.94 -3.42 18.25
CA LYS A 79 -1.15 -2.75 16.98
C LYS A 79 -2.17 -3.53 16.17
N GLY A 80 -3.25 -2.85 15.78
CA GLY A 80 -4.28 -3.40 14.91
C GLY A 80 -3.74 -3.86 13.55
N ASP A 81 -4.57 -4.56 12.80
CA ASP A 81 -4.21 -5.10 11.49
C ASP A 81 -4.00 -3.97 10.47
N TYR A 82 -2.80 -3.89 9.92
CA TYR A 82 -2.41 -2.83 8.97
C TYR A 82 -3.21 -2.87 7.68
N TYR A 83 -3.52 -4.07 7.16
CA TYR A 83 -4.24 -4.20 5.91
C TYR A 83 -5.74 -3.97 6.10
N GLU A 84 -6.27 -4.33 7.27
CA GLU A 84 -7.65 -3.97 7.64
C GLU A 84 -7.81 -2.45 7.77
N ALA A 85 -6.86 -1.78 8.42
CA ALA A 85 -6.83 -0.32 8.50
C ALA A 85 -6.72 0.31 7.10
N LEU A 86 -5.87 -0.25 6.22
CA LEU A 86 -5.72 0.20 4.84
C LEU A 86 -7.02 0.06 4.04
N PHE A 87 -7.70 -1.09 4.19
CA PHE A 87 -8.97 -1.37 3.52
C PHE A 87 -10.04 -0.32 3.90
N HIS A 88 -10.20 -0.04 5.20
CA HIS A 88 -11.16 0.95 5.66
C HIS A 88 -10.78 2.39 5.28
N GLN A 89 -9.50 2.74 5.32
CA GLN A 89 -9.03 4.06 4.91
C GLN A 89 -9.26 4.30 3.42
N THR A 90 -9.00 3.29 2.59
CA THR A 90 -9.22 3.34 1.14
C THR A 90 -10.71 3.50 0.81
N ASP A 91 -11.57 2.70 1.44
CA ASP A 91 -13.02 2.79 1.27
C ASP A 91 -13.56 4.17 1.68
N ARG A 92 -13.06 4.75 2.79
CA ARG A 92 -13.39 6.12 3.21
C ARG A 92 -12.99 7.14 2.14
N MET A 93 -11.76 7.06 1.63
CA MET A 93 -11.28 8.00 0.60
C MET A 93 -12.13 7.94 -0.67
N ARG A 94 -12.49 6.73 -1.12
CA ARG A 94 -13.35 6.54 -2.29
C ARG A 94 -14.75 7.11 -2.09
N LYS A 95 -15.34 6.92 -0.91
CA LYS A 95 -16.65 7.52 -0.56
C LYS A 95 -16.62 9.06 -0.54
N ASN A 96 -15.46 9.64 -0.28
CA ASN A 96 -15.24 11.09 -0.35
C ASN A 96 -14.86 11.57 -1.76
N GLY A 97 -14.97 10.72 -2.79
CA GLY A 97 -14.65 11.07 -4.17
C GLY A 97 -13.15 11.16 -4.48
N VAL A 98 -12.28 10.72 -3.57
CA VAL A 98 -10.83 10.82 -3.77
C VAL A 98 -10.33 9.60 -4.55
N ASN A 99 -9.97 9.84 -5.82
CA ASN A 99 -9.62 8.78 -6.77
C ASN A 99 -8.13 8.63 -7.04
N ILE A 100 -7.26 9.33 -6.31
CA ILE A 100 -5.80 9.28 -6.50
C ILE A 100 -5.15 7.93 -6.12
N ILE A 101 -5.86 7.04 -5.43
CA ILE A 101 -5.34 5.73 -5.02
C ILE A 101 -6.08 4.63 -5.77
N ASN A 102 -5.47 3.45 -5.90
CA ASN A 102 -6.21 2.28 -6.36
C ASN A 102 -7.27 1.87 -5.33
N ASP A 103 -8.38 1.31 -5.82
CA ASP A 103 -9.42 0.81 -4.95
C ASP A 103 -9.05 -0.53 -4.30
N PHE A 104 -9.65 -0.80 -3.15
CA PHE A 104 -9.47 -2.02 -2.38
C PHE A 104 -10.82 -2.69 -2.16
N TYR A 105 -11.08 -3.77 -2.90
CA TYR A 105 -12.40 -4.39 -3.01
C TYR A 105 -12.65 -5.48 -1.99
N LEU A 106 -11.63 -6.31 -1.73
CA LEU A 106 -11.71 -7.42 -0.79
C LEU A 106 -10.38 -7.64 -0.07
N LEU A 107 -10.46 -7.86 1.25
CA LEU A 107 -9.36 -8.30 2.09
C LEU A 107 -9.76 -9.61 2.77
N ALA A 108 -9.04 -10.69 2.49
CA ALA A 108 -9.16 -11.94 3.22
C ALA A 108 -7.90 -12.19 4.05
N ALA A 109 -8.08 -12.47 5.34
CA ALA A 109 -6.99 -12.71 6.28
C ALA A 109 -7.16 -14.07 6.95
N LYS A 110 -6.17 -14.95 6.82
CA LYS A 110 -6.13 -16.22 7.55
C LYS A 110 -5.51 -15.97 8.92
N LYS A 111 -6.29 -16.07 9.98
CA LYS A 111 -5.86 -15.74 11.35
C LYS A 111 -5.93 -16.95 12.28
N THR A 112 -5.05 -16.99 13.26
CA THR A 112 -5.23 -17.78 14.48
C THR A 112 -5.11 -16.82 15.65
N PHE A 113 -6.19 -16.65 16.41
CA PHE A 113 -6.35 -15.53 17.34
C PHE A 113 -6.09 -14.18 16.66
N ARG A 114 -5.21 -13.33 17.20
CA ARG A 114 -4.83 -12.03 16.61
C ARG A 114 -3.67 -12.14 15.61
N PHE A 115 -3.10 -13.32 15.41
CA PHE A 115 -1.96 -13.51 14.53
C PHE A 115 -2.40 -13.86 13.10
N THR A 116 -1.98 -13.03 12.15
CA THR A 116 -2.31 -13.22 10.73
C THR A 116 -1.21 -13.98 9.99
N HIS A 117 -1.58 -15.12 9.41
CA HIS A 117 -0.72 -16.03 8.66
C HIS A 117 -0.54 -15.62 7.21
N SER A 118 -1.62 -15.16 6.59
CA SER A 118 -1.60 -14.71 5.20
C SER A 118 -2.72 -13.73 4.93
N TYR A 119 -2.49 -12.91 3.93
CA TYR A 119 -3.45 -11.96 3.38
C TYR A 119 -3.66 -12.26 1.89
N ILE A 120 -4.90 -12.18 1.45
CA ILE A 120 -5.28 -12.18 0.05
C ILE A 120 -6.09 -10.90 -0.18
N MET A 121 -5.72 -10.15 -1.20
CA MET A 121 -6.26 -8.83 -1.48
C MET A 121 -6.72 -8.77 -2.93
N LEU A 122 -7.95 -8.34 -3.15
CA LEU A 122 -8.48 -7.97 -4.46
C LEU A 122 -8.51 -6.44 -4.54
N ILE A 123 -7.71 -5.89 -5.43
CA ILE A 123 -7.53 -4.44 -5.61
C ILE A 123 -7.75 -4.06 -7.07
N GLU A 124 -8.10 -2.80 -7.30
CA GLU A 124 -8.29 -2.25 -8.65
C GLU A 124 -7.02 -2.40 -9.48
N TYR A 125 -7.22 -2.90 -10.70
CA TYR A 125 -6.23 -2.75 -11.76
C TYR A 125 -6.39 -1.37 -12.40
N ILE A 126 -5.33 -0.57 -12.37
CA ILE A 126 -5.30 0.71 -13.05
C ILE A 126 -4.67 0.47 -14.43
N GLU A 127 -5.47 0.66 -15.46
CA GLU A 127 -4.97 0.66 -16.84
C GLU A 127 -4.25 1.97 -17.13
N GLY A 128 -2.92 1.92 -17.10
CA GLY A 128 -2.02 3.05 -17.26
C GLY A 128 -0.56 2.61 -17.34
N VAL A 129 0.36 3.58 -17.40
CA VAL A 129 1.80 3.34 -17.51
C VAL A 129 2.46 3.54 -16.15
N GLU A 130 3.25 2.57 -15.68
CA GLU A 130 4.02 2.75 -14.44
C GLU A 130 5.03 3.87 -14.61
N LEU A 131 5.21 4.72 -13.59
CA LEU A 131 6.21 5.79 -13.63
C LEU A 131 7.64 5.24 -13.77
N ALA A 132 7.85 3.95 -13.47
CA ALA A 132 9.11 3.26 -13.70
C ALA A 132 9.47 3.15 -15.19
N ASP A 133 8.48 3.14 -16.07
CA ASP A 133 8.63 2.99 -17.52
C ASP A 133 8.80 4.34 -18.24
N TYR A 134 8.74 5.46 -17.52
CA TYR A 134 9.03 6.79 -18.08
C TYR A 134 10.54 7.04 -18.14
N GLU A 135 11.03 7.46 -19.30
CA GLU A 135 12.44 7.83 -19.51
C GLU A 135 12.83 9.06 -18.67
N ALA A 136 11.97 10.08 -18.67
CA ALA A 136 12.15 11.32 -17.93
C ALA A 136 10.87 11.73 -17.22
N ILE A 137 11.03 12.39 -16.06
CA ILE A 137 9.95 12.97 -15.28
C ILE A 137 10.11 14.48 -15.38
N ASP A 138 9.28 15.11 -16.21
CA ASP A 138 9.27 16.56 -16.37
C ASP A 138 8.69 17.28 -15.15
N ASP A 139 8.74 18.60 -15.17
CA ASP A 139 8.29 19.40 -14.03
C ASP A 139 6.77 19.36 -13.84
N GLU A 140 5.99 19.20 -14.91
CA GLU A 140 4.53 19.04 -14.81
C GLU A 140 4.19 17.75 -14.04
N LEU A 141 4.80 16.63 -14.42
CA LEU A 141 4.58 15.34 -13.79
C LEU A 141 5.08 15.35 -12.34
N LYS A 142 6.21 16.02 -12.05
CA LYS A 142 6.67 16.25 -10.67
C LYS A 142 5.63 17.00 -9.84
N GLN A 143 4.98 18.03 -10.39
CA GLN A 143 3.93 18.74 -9.67
C GLN A 143 2.72 17.84 -9.41
N LYS A 144 2.32 17.01 -10.38
CA LYS A 144 1.22 16.03 -10.18
C LYS A 144 1.56 14.99 -9.11
N ILE A 145 2.79 14.47 -9.07
CA ILE A 145 3.27 13.55 -8.02
C ILE A 145 3.26 14.23 -6.64
N LYS A 146 3.74 15.48 -6.56
CA LYS A 146 3.72 16.26 -5.33
C LYS A 146 2.28 16.51 -4.85
N ALA A 147 1.39 16.86 -5.76
CA ALA A 147 -0.03 17.09 -5.47
C ALA A 147 -0.72 15.81 -4.99
N SER A 148 -0.47 14.65 -5.62
CA SER A 148 -1.08 13.38 -5.23
C SER A 148 -0.66 12.94 -3.82
N ILE A 149 0.63 13.07 -3.47
CA ILE A 149 1.11 12.80 -2.09
C ILE A 149 0.54 13.80 -1.09
N SER A 150 0.40 15.07 -1.47
CA SER A 150 -0.19 16.09 -0.59
C SER A 150 -1.66 15.81 -0.32
N ALA A 151 -2.43 15.46 -1.35
CA ALA A 151 -3.83 15.04 -1.23
C ALA A 151 -3.97 13.77 -0.37
N LEU A 152 -3.07 12.80 -0.51
CA LEU A 152 -3.01 11.62 0.35
C LEU A 152 -2.82 11.99 1.83
N HIS A 153 -1.90 12.92 2.12
CA HIS A 153 -1.63 13.39 3.49
C HIS A 153 -2.79 14.17 4.10
N GLN A 154 -3.48 14.99 3.30
CA GLN A 154 -4.68 15.73 3.71
C GLN A 154 -5.83 14.78 4.05
N ASN A 155 -5.93 13.66 3.34
CA ASN A 155 -6.93 12.62 3.60
C ASN A 155 -6.53 11.61 4.70
N GLY A 156 -5.50 11.92 5.48
CA GLY A 156 -5.12 11.11 6.64
C GLY A 156 -4.49 9.77 6.25
N MET A 157 -3.77 9.71 5.13
CA MET A 157 -2.98 8.56 4.70
C MET A 157 -1.54 8.97 4.39
N VAL A 158 -0.66 7.99 4.25
CA VAL A 158 0.74 8.16 3.83
C VAL A 158 1.09 7.05 2.84
N SER A 159 1.95 7.37 1.88
CA SER A 159 2.47 6.34 0.96
C SER A 159 3.34 5.38 1.76
N GLY A 160 4.33 5.93 2.46
CA GLY A 160 5.33 5.19 3.21
C GLY A 160 6.54 4.77 2.37
N ASP A 161 6.39 4.72 1.03
CA ASP A 161 7.45 4.41 0.07
C ASP A 161 7.13 4.94 -1.35
N PRO A 162 7.20 6.26 -1.58
CA PRO A 162 6.83 6.85 -2.86
C PRO A 162 7.96 6.69 -3.90
N HIS A 163 8.19 5.47 -4.38
CA HIS A 163 9.13 5.15 -5.46
C HIS A 163 8.42 4.97 -6.82
N LYS A 164 9.17 4.93 -7.93
CA LYS A 164 8.63 4.92 -9.30
C LYS A 164 7.58 3.82 -9.54
N GLY A 165 7.85 2.59 -9.09
CA GLY A 165 6.90 1.47 -9.23
C GLY A 165 5.59 1.58 -8.43
N ASN A 166 5.40 2.62 -7.60
CA ASN A 166 4.16 2.84 -6.85
C ASN A 166 3.29 3.96 -7.42
N PHE A 167 3.66 4.50 -8.59
CA PHE A 167 2.88 5.49 -9.32
C PHE A 167 2.50 4.95 -10.69
N ILE A 168 1.23 5.09 -11.05
CA ILE A 168 0.71 4.76 -12.39
C ILE A 168 0.13 6.04 -12.99
N ILE A 169 0.48 6.33 -14.24
CA ILE A 169 -0.07 7.45 -15.00
C ILE A 169 -1.24 6.93 -15.83
N GLN A 170 -2.44 7.40 -15.53
CA GLN A 170 -3.67 7.03 -16.22
C GLN A 170 -4.33 8.29 -16.75
N ASN A 171 -4.50 8.38 -18.07
CA ASN A 171 -5.12 9.54 -18.73
C ASN A 171 -4.50 10.89 -18.32
N GLY A 172 -3.17 10.92 -18.12
CA GLY A 172 -2.44 12.13 -17.68
C GLY A 172 -2.51 12.44 -16.18
N GLU A 173 -3.22 11.63 -15.39
CA GLU A 173 -3.35 11.76 -13.93
C GLU A 173 -2.46 10.76 -13.18
N VAL A 174 -1.95 11.18 -12.02
CA VAL A 174 -1.11 10.34 -11.15
C VAL A 174 -1.98 9.54 -10.20
N ARG A 175 -1.94 8.22 -10.33
CA ARG A 175 -2.54 7.26 -9.41
C ARG A 175 -1.46 6.60 -8.55
N ILE A 176 -1.74 6.37 -7.28
CA ILE A 176 -0.84 5.74 -6.31
C ILE A 176 -1.31 4.32 -6.03
N ILE A 177 -0.38 3.38 -6.06
CA ILE A 177 -0.60 1.98 -5.66
C ILE A 177 0.28 1.62 -4.47
N ASP A 178 0.01 0.44 -3.90
CA ASP A 178 0.79 -0.18 -2.81
C ASP A 178 1.06 0.74 -1.60
N LEU A 179 -0.01 1.17 -0.94
CA LEU A 179 0.09 2.00 0.27
C LEU A 179 0.44 1.18 1.51
N SER A 180 1.18 1.80 2.43
CA SER A 180 1.68 1.09 3.63
C SER A 180 0.64 0.72 4.69
N GLY A 181 -0.57 1.28 4.67
CA GLY A 181 -1.60 1.10 5.72
C GLY A 181 -1.22 1.66 7.10
N LYS A 182 -0.11 2.40 7.21
CA LYS A 182 0.39 2.94 8.49
C LYS A 182 -0.32 4.24 8.84
N SER A 183 -0.46 4.50 10.14
CA SER A 183 -1.01 5.77 10.62
C SER A 183 -0.23 7.00 10.11
N PRO A 184 -0.90 8.08 9.71
CA PRO A 184 -0.29 9.23 9.01
C PRO A 184 0.39 10.23 9.97
N SER A 185 1.40 9.80 10.71
CA SER A 185 2.12 10.72 11.62
C SER A 185 2.93 11.78 10.88
N SER A 186 3.17 12.93 11.51
CA SER A 186 3.99 14.02 10.93
C SER A 186 5.37 13.54 10.48
N LEU A 187 5.98 12.63 11.24
CA LEU A 187 7.25 11.98 10.88
C LEU A 187 7.17 11.18 9.57
N ARG A 188 6.06 10.47 9.32
CA ARG A 188 5.87 9.67 8.11
C ARG A 188 5.52 10.54 6.91
N LYS A 189 4.71 11.58 7.11
CA LYS A 189 4.45 12.59 6.08
C LYS A 189 5.75 13.28 5.64
N ALA A 190 6.61 13.62 6.61
CA ALA A 190 7.93 14.17 6.32
C ALA A 190 8.84 13.18 5.59
N LYS A 191 8.81 11.89 5.97
CA LYS A 191 9.54 10.83 5.23
C LYS A 191 9.11 10.79 3.77
N ASP A 192 7.80 10.76 3.47
CA ASP A 192 7.32 10.74 2.09
C ASP A 192 7.88 11.93 1.29
N ARG A 193 7.84 13.15 1.86
CA ARG A 193 8.40 14.35 1.19
C ARG A 193 9.91 14.25 0.94
N ILE A 194 10.68 13.71 1.89
CA ILE A 194 12.12 13.51 1.75
C ILE A 194 12.40 12.45 0.67
N ASP A 195 11.59 11.40 0.60
CA ASP A 195 11.73 10.37 -0.45
C ASP A 195 11.38 10.93 -1.83
N LEU A 196 10.39 11.84 -1.94
CA LEU A 196 10.11 12.54 -3.20
C LEU A 196 11.31 13.39 -3.67
N GLU A 197 11.93 14.13 -2.75
CA GLU A 197 13.14 14.90 -3.04
C GLU A 197 14.27 14.00 -3.52
N ARG A 198 14.48 12.87 -2.83
CA ARG A 198 15.54 11.91 -3.15
C ARG A 198 15.31 11.21 -4.50
N HIS A 199 14.08 10.80 -4.80
CA HIS A 199 13.77 9.99 -5.97
C HIS A 199 13.51 10.82 -7.23
N TYR A 200 13.03 12.06 -7.08
CA TYR A 200 12.51 12.87 -8.19
C TYR A 200 13.05 14.30 -8.23
N GLY A 201 13.87 14.71 -7.25
CA GLY A 201 14.31 16.10 -7.13
C GLY A 201 13.19 17.07 -6.76
N ILE A 202 12.05 16.57 -6.27
CA ILE A 202 10.93 17.43 -5.81
C ILE A 202 11.33 18.04 -4.48
N VAL A 203 11.77 19.30 -4.50
CA VAL A 203 12.27 20.02 -3.31
C VAL A 203 11.24 20.00 -2.19
N ASN A 204 11.66 19.52 -1.01
CA ASN A 204 10.83 19.58 0.18
C ASN A 204 10.84 20.99 0.78
N THR A 205 9.79 21.75 0.49
CA THR A 205 9.61 23.12 1.01
C THR A 205 9.10 23.17 2.45
N THR A 206 8.70 22.03 3.04
CA THR A 206 8.10 21.98 4.39
C THR A 206 9.05 21.37 5.41
N LYS A 207 9.68 22.22 6.22
CA LYS A 207 10.58 21.85 7.32
C LYS A 207 9.85 21.92 8.67
N ASP A 208 8.84 21.08 8.82
CA ASP A 208 8.03 20.99 10.05
C ASP A 208 8.73 20.17 11.17
N VAL A 209 8.06 20.04 12.31
CA VAL A 209 8.54 19.22 13.43
C VAL A 209 8.82 17.78 12.99
N GLY A 210 7.99 17.21 12.12
CA GLY A 210 8.17 15.85 11.58
C GLY A 210 9.47 15.71 10.79
N TYR A 211 9.79 16.72 9.98
CA TYR A 211 11.04 16.80 9.23
C TYR A 211 12.26 16.79 10.16
N TYR A 212 12.30 17.70 11.14
CA TYR A 212 13.44 17.77 12.07
C TYR A 212 13.56 16.47 12.90
N GLN A 213 12.45 15.92 13.39
CA GLN A 213 12.45 14.62 14.07
C GLN A 213 13.05 13.51 13.20
N PHE A 214 12.74 13.47 11.90
CA PHE A 214 13.31 12.50 10.98
C PHE A 214 14.82 12.66 10.84
N ILE A 215 15.28 13.89 10.60
CA ILE A 215 16.71 14.20 10.44
C ILE A 215 17.49 13.85 11.71
N TYR A 216 17.00 14.27 12.90
CA TYR A 216 17.66 13.95 14.17
C TYR A 216 17.70 12.44 14.44
N LYS A 217 16.62 11.71 14.17
CA LYS A 217 16.59 10.25 14.30
C LYS A 217 17.60 9.57 13.37
N LYS A 218 17.78 10.09 12.15
CA LYS A 218 18.80 9.60 11.21
C LYS A 218 20.21 9.88 11.74
N LYS A 219 20.49 11.12 12.17
CA LYS A 219 21.79 11.51 12.76
C LYS A 219 22.15 10.63 13.96
N PHE A 220 21.21 10.45 14.90
CA PHE A 220 21.42 9.61 16.09
C PHE A 220 21.68 8.14 15.73
N ARG A 221 20.93 7.59 14.76
CA ARG A 221 21.17 6.22 14.28
C ARG A 221 22.57 6.08 13.68
N ASN A 222 23.00 7.06 12.90
CA ASN A 222 24.33 7.05 12.28
C ASN A 222 25.45 7.22 13.30
N PHE A 223 25.23 8.02 14.34
CA PHE A 223 26.12 8.11 15.49
C PHE A 223 26.29 6.75 16.20
N ILE A 224 25.18 6.05 16.51
CA ILE A 224 25.24 4.70 17.09
C ILE A 224 25.96 3.72 16.16
N ARG A 225 25.71 3.78 14.85
CA ARG A 225 26.38 2.90 13.87
C ARG A 225 27.88 3.14 13.85
N LYS A 226 28.30 4.40 13.90
CA LYS A 226 29.71 4.79 13.99
C LYS A 226 30.37 4.21 15.25
N ILE A 227 29.71 4.34 16.41
CA ILE A 227 30.19 3.73 17.68
C ILE A 227 30.34 2.20 17.53
N LYS A 228 29.42 1.55 16.82
CA LYS A 228 29.44 0.10 16.57
C LYS A 228 30.35 -0.34 15.41
N GLY A 229 31.19 0.56 14.87
CA GLY A 229 32.07 0.25 13.73
C GLY A 229 31.35 -0.08 12.42
N LYS A 230 30.06 0.28 12.28
CA LYS A 230 29.24 0.00 11.10
C LYS A 230 29.19 1.21 10.17
N GLN A 231 29.21 0.96 8.86
CA GLN A 231 29.05 2.02 7.85
C GLN A 231 27.75 2.81 8.01
N ILE A 232 27.81 4.11 7.72
CA ILE A 232 26.70 5.06 7.79
C ILE A 232 25.69 4.78 6.66
N ARG A 233 24.40 5.07 6.89
CA ARG A 233 23.31 4.99 5.89
C ARG A 233 22.51 6.29 5.82
#